data_AF-A0A511W3V0-F1
#
_entry.id   AF-A0A511W3V0-F1
#
_cell.length_a   1.000
_cell.length_b   1.000
_cell.length_c   1.000
_cell.angle_alpha   90.00
_cell.angle_beta   90.00
_cell.angle_gamma   90.00
#
_symmetry.space_group_name_H-M   'P 1'
#
loop_
_entity.id
_entity.type
_entity.pdbx_description
1 polymer ?
#
loop_
_entity_poly.entity_id
_entity_poly.type
_entity_poly.pdbx_seq_one_letter_code
_entity_poly.pdbx_strand_id
1 'polypeptide(L)'
;MLKAMNEQGQAVVSFSQPREKLEQMRREALYCPNCKQPVILKAGEVNIPHFAHRSDGQCRHGQGESDTHLKGKMHLAKWLFQQKHPIYLEYFVKSIQQRADIITKVGKFYYAIEYQCSPIEPQELLKRTEGFLSQQIIPIWIFGPSYDQPLKQGFFKINTAIRTSLLASPYAKSLRFFTYNPSKFTFSIHHPSTVHQNLAFSSSTTKPITDLTFQNLLIHEPTENREKDQWLLQKRRFRTKQRQFTSDEEKEYLQFLYNNRLHPQYLPSCIYLPVQNYHLYHTPMYVWQTHFIMDVLDVTDVEEDFSWQDLYDGLSDFFYSRLTSAYPSSAVHPLYDYTLKLANLGYIERQEGGTFVKKKEVHYPKTLDEALQNDRELLDQLYNA
;
A
#
# COMPACT_ATOMS: atom_id res chain seq x y z
N MET A 1 4.00 -19.67 -18.09
CA MET A 1 3.27 -18.65 -18.87
C MET A 1 2.02 -19.27 -19.47
N LEU A 2 0.96 -18.51 -19.71
CA LEU A 2 -0.33 -19.01 -20.22
C LEU A 2 -0.52 -18.79 -21.74
N LYS A 3 0.38 -18.05 -22.39
CA LYS A 3 0.33 -17.75 -23.83
C LYS A 3 1.64 -18.13 -24.53
N ALA A 4 1.52 -18.70 -25.73
CA ALA A 4 2.62 -18.99 -26.65
C ALA A 4 2.28 -18.55 -28.08
N MET A 5 3.24 -18.65 -29.00
CA MET A 5 3.05 -18.43 -30.44
C MET A 5 3.27 -19.75 -31.18
N ASN A 6 2.40 -20.10 -32.13
CA ASN A 6 2.64 -21.24 -33.02
C ASN A 6 3.60 -20.86 -34.17
N GLU A 7 3.95 -21.82 -35.03
CA GLU A 7 4.84 -21.61 -36.20
C GLU A 7 4.29 -20.54 -37.17
N GLN A 8 2.97 -20.39 -37.24
CA GLN A 8 2.30 -19.39 -38.09
C GLN A 8 2.31 -17.98 -37.47
N GLY A 9 2.94 -17.81 -36.30
CA GLY A 9 2.97 -16.54 -35.58
C GLY A 9 1.63 -16.15 -34.95
N GLN A 10 0.71 -17.10 -34.80
CA GLN A 10 -0.57 -16.89 -34.11
C GLN A 10 -0.43 -17.17 -32.62
N ALA A 11 -1.11 -16.35 -31.80
CA ALA A 11 -1.11 -16.52 -30.36
C ALA A 11 -2.03 -17.68 -29.95
N VAL A 12 -1.50 -18.62 -29.17
CA VAL A 12 -2.24 -19.70 -28.53
C VAL A 12 -2.23 -19.53 -27.02
N VAL A 13 -3.34 -19.88 -26.38
CA VAL A 13 -3.54 -19.71 -24.93
C VAL A 13 -3.94 -21.05 -24.33
N SER A 14 -3.28 -21.46 -23.25
CA SER A 14 -3.56 -22.73 -22.56
C SER A 14 -4.77 -22.65 -21.62
N PHE A 15 -5.16 -21.43 -21.24
CA PHE A 15 -6.29 -21.17 -20.35
C PHE A 15 -7.63 -21.63 -20.95
N SER A 16 -8.40 -22.35 -20.12
CA SER A 16 -9.78 -22.79 -20.39
C SER A 16 -9.98 -23.55 -21.72
N GLN A 17 -8.94 -24.23 -22.22
CA GLN A 17 -9.05 -25.05 -23.42
C GLN A 17 -9.54 -26.48 -23.10
N PRO A 18 -10.34 -27.11 -23.98
CA PRO A 18 -10.68 -28.52 -23.86
C PRO A 18 -9.44 -29.44 -23.91
N ARG A 19 -9.51 -30.61 -23.28
CA ARG A 19 -8.40 -31.58 -23.23
C ARG A 19 -7.89 -31.97 -24.62
N GLU A 20 -8.81 -32.20 -25.57
CA GLU A 20 -8.46 -32.50 -26.96
C GLU A 20 -7.59 -31.43 -27.61
N LYS A 21 -7.93 -30.15 -27.39
CA LYS A 21 -7.19 -29.01 -27.93
C LYS A 21 -5.83 -28.83 -27.24
N LEU A 22 -5.73 -29.13 -25.95
CA LEU A 22 -4.45 -29.16 -25.24
C LEU A 22 -3.54 -30.27 -25.77
N GLU A 23 -4.08 -31.46 -26.05
CA GLU A 23 -3.30 -32.55 -26.65
C GLU A 23 -2.88 -32.23 -28.09
N GLN A 24 -3.69 -31.51 -28.86
CA GLN A 24 -3.29 -30.98 -30.16
C GLN A 24 -2.13 -29.99 -30.01
N MET A 25 -2.27 -28.98 -29.14
CA MET A 25 -1.22 -27.98 -28.88
C MET A 25 0.10 -28.60 -28.40
N ARG A 26 0.06 -29.73 -27.68
CA ARG A 26 1.27 -30.44 -27.23
C ARG A 26 2.11 -30.97 -28.40
N ARG A 27 1.50 -31.24 -29.55
CA ARG A 27 2.16 -31.74 -30.77
C ARG A 27 2.68 -30.62 -31.67
N GLU A 28 2.29 -29.38 -31.42
CA GLU A 28 2.72 -28.21 -32.20
C GLU A 28 4.06 -27.68 -31.71
N ALA A 29 4.87 -27.12 -32.62
CA ALA A 29 6.02 -26.32 -32.23
C ALA A 29 5.54 -24.95 -31.75
N LEU A 30 5.79 -24.67 -30.48
CA LEU A 30 5.36 -23.46 -29.80
C LEU A 30 6.58 -22.65 -29.36
N TYR A 31 6.45 -21.33 -29.43
CA TYR A 31 7.51 -20.39 -29.14
C TYR A 31 7.07 -19.36 -28.10
N CYS A 32 8.00 -18.94 -27.26
CA CYS A 32 7.77 -17.82 -26.35
C CYS A 32 7.50 -16.54 -27.17
N PRO A 33 6.42 -15.78 -26.88
CA PRO A 33 6.15 -14.52 -27.58
C PRO A 33 7.27 -13.49 -27.43
N ASN A 34 8.07 -13.59 -26.36
CA ASN A 34 9.07 -12.60 -25.99
C ASN A 34 10.46 -12.95 -26.55
N CYS A 35 11.05 -14.09 -26.18
CA CYS A 35 12.40 -14.46 -26.63
C CYS A 35 12.41 -15.30 -27.91
N LYS A 36 11.24 -15.69 -28.43
CA LYS A 36 11.08 -16.58 -29.58
C LYS A 36 11.71 -17.97 -29.42
N GLN A 37 12.16 -18.34 -28.22
CA GLN A 37 12.70 -19.68 -27.96
C GLN A 37 11.57 -20.71 -27.83
N PRO A 38 11.83 -22.00 -28.15
CA PRO A 38 10.85 -23.06 -28.02
C PRO A 38 10.32 -23.24 -26.60
N VAL A 39 9.01 -23.46 -26.47
CA VAL A 39 8.33 -23.78 -25.22
C VAL A 39 7.54 -25.08 -25.36
N ILE A 40 7.26 -25.73 -24.23
CA ILE A 40 6.45 -26.95 -24.14
C ILE A 40 5.19 -26.70 -23.32
N LEU A 41 4.09 -27.30 -23.73
CA LEU A 41 2.86 -27.30 -22.94
C LEU A 41 2.95 -28.34 -21.82
N LYS A 42 3.01 -27.86 -20.58
CA LYS A 42 2.85 -28.66 -19.37
C LYS A 42 1.37 -28.66 -18.97
N ALA A 43 0.68 -29.76 -19.27
CA ALA A 43 -0.72 -30.01 -18.93
C ALA A 43 -0.84 -31.43 -18.34
N GLY A 44 -0.47 -31.57 -17.07
CA GLY A 44 -0.63 -32.83 -16.33
C GLY A 44 -1.99 -32.89 -15.64
N GLU A 45 -2.36 -34.04 -15.06
CA GLU A 45 -3.64 -34.18 -14.36
C GLU A 45 -3.77 -33.27 -13.13
N VAL A 46 -2.64 -32.95 -12.49
CA VAL A 46 -2.55 -32.10 -11.28
C VAL A 46 -2.14 -30.65 -11.61
N ASN A 47 -1.43 -30.45 -12.73
CA ASN A 47 -0.80 -29.17 -13.05
C ASN A 47 -1.64 -28.36 -14.03
N ILE A 48 -1.81 -27.07 -13.74
CA ILE A 48 -2.48 -26.13 -14.64
C ILE A 48 -1.81 -26.15 -16.00
N PRO A 49 -2.56 -26.28 -17.12
CA PRO A 49 -2.01 -26.15 -18.46
C PRO A 49 -1.26 -24.83 -18.63
N HIS A 50 0.05 -24.88 -18.81
CA HIS A 50 0.89 -23.70 -19.03
C HIS A 50 2.05 -24.04 -19.97
N PHE A 51 2.60 -23.02 -20.62
CA PHE A 51 3.81 -23.13 -21.41
C PHE A 51 5.05 -22.87 -20.54
N ALA A 52 6.07 -23.71 -20.72
CA ALA A 52 7.36 -23.64 -20.04
C ALA A 52 8.51 -23.74 -21.05
N HIS A 53 9.63 -23.06 -20.81
CA HIS A 53 10.83 -23.23 -21.65
C HIS A 53 11.42 -24.64 -21.46
N ARG A 54 12.05 -25.19 -22.51
CA ARG A 54 12.72 -26.51 -22.46
C ARG A 54 14.03 -26.49 -21.66
N SER A 55 14.69 -25.34 -21.57
CA SER A 55 15.94 -25.11 -20.86
C SER A 55 15.87 -23.78 -20.10
N ASP A 56 16.74 -23.60 -19.10
CA ASP A 56 16.93 -22.35 -18.33
C ASP A 56 17.60 -21.25 -19.18
N GLY A 57 17.15 -21.08 -20.43
CA GLY A 57 17.61 -20.02 -21.31
C GLY A 57 17.45 -18.65 -20.63
N GLN A 58 18.28 -17.69 -21.03
CA GLN A 58 18.31 -16.30 -20.50
C GLN A 58 17.05 -15.47 -20.80
N CYS A 59 15.90 -16.11 -21.01
CA CYS A 59 14.62 -15.43 -21.10
C CYS A 59 14.26 -14.88 -19.71
N ARG A 60 14.53 -13.59 -19.49
CA ARG A 60 14.12 -12.85 -18.28
C ARG A 60 12.61 -12.94 -18.01
N HIS A 61 11.81 -13.16 -19.06
CA HIS A 61 10.36 -13.35 -19.00
C HIS A 61 9.93 -14.82 -18.80
N GLY A 62 10.91 -15.73 -18.81
CA GLY A 62 10.78 -17.18 -18.69
C GLY A 62 11.44 -17.76 -17.43
N GLN A 63 12.15 -16.95 -16.64
CA GLN A 63 12.52 -17.29 -15.26
C GLN A 63 11.21 -17.62 -14.53
N GLY A 64 11.03 -18.90 -14.21
CA GLY A 64 9.72 -19.52 -14.01
C GLY A 64 8.83 -18.76 -13.05
N GLU A 65 7.67 -18.31 -13.53
CA GLU A 65 6.58 -17.92 -12.66
C GLU A 65 6.29 -19.08 -11.71
N SER A 66 6.19 -18.81 -10.40
CA SER A 66 5.90 -19.86 -9.43
C SER A 66 4.53 -20.49 -9.69
N ASP A 67 4.33 -21.73 -9.25
CA ASP A 67 3.02 -22.38 -9.34
C ASP A 67 1.92 -21.55 -8.68
N THR A 68 2.24 -20.85 -7.58
CA THR A 68 1.33 -19.92 -6.92
C THR A 68 0.94 -18.76 -7.82
N HIS A 69 1.90 -18.18 -8.55
CA HIS A 69 1.66 -17.10 -9.51
C HIS A 69 0.74 -17.56 -10.65
N LEU A 70 1.07 -18.70 -11.28
CA LEU A 70 0.27 -19.28 -12.36
C LEU A 70 -1.15 -19.63 -11.90
N LYS A 71 -1.30 -20.26 -10.73
CA LYS A 71 -2.60 -20.57 -10.11
C LYS A 71 -3.42 -19.31 -9.88
N GLY A 72 -2.85 -18.31 -9.22
CA GLY A 72 -3.57 -17.09 -8.90
C GLY A 72 -3.99 -16.30 -10.14
N LYS A 73 -3.08 -16.13 -11.10
CA LYS A 73 -3.39 -15.49 -12.40
C LYS A 73 -4.54 -16.21 -13.12
N MET A 74 -4.50 -17.54 -13.15
CA MET A 74 -5.56 -18.34 -13.78
C MET A 74 -6.91 -18.18 -13.06
N HIS A 75 -6.92 -18.21 -11.74
CA HIS A 75 -8.15 -18.05 -10.96
C HIS A 75 -8.76 -16.66 -11.16
N LEU A 76 -7.94 -15.61 -11.12
CA LEU A 76 -8.37 -14.24 -11.37
C LEU A 76 -8.94 -14.07 -12.78
N ALA A 77 -8.31 -14.66 -13.78
CA ALA A 77 -8.82 -14.67 -15.16
C ALA A 77 -10.16 -15.41 -15.25
N LYS A 78 -10.29 -16.59 -14.64
CA LYS A 78 -11.54 -17.35 -14.61
C LYS A 78 -12.66 -16.57 -13.91
N TRP A 79 -12.35 -15.94 -12.80
CA TRP A 79 -13.28 -15.12 -12.04
C TRP A 79 -13.81 -13.93 -12.85
N LEU A 80 -12.95 -13.22 -13.59
CA LEU A 80 -13.37 -12.16 -14.51
C LEU A 80 -14.20 -12.71 -15.69
N PHE A 81 -13.86 -13.89 -16.19
CA PHE A 81 -14.51 -14.49 -17.36
C PHE A 81 -15.94 -14.91 -17.02
N GLN A 82 -16.12 -15.50 -15.83
CA GLN A 82 -17.42 -15.90 -15.31
C GLN A 82 -18.36 -14.70 -15.11
N GLN A 83 -17.80 -13.51 -14.88
CA GLN A 83 -18.54 -12.24 -14.82
C GLN A 83 -18.80 -11.61 -16.20
N LYS A 84 -18.50 -12.34 -17.30
CA LYS A 84 -18.71 -11.91 -18.69
C LYS A 84 -17.88 -10.67 -19.09
N HIS A 85 -16.75 -10.43 -18.41
CA HIS A 85 -15.80 -9.43 -18.85
C HIS A 85 -14.86 -10.00 -19.93
N PRO A 86 -14.53 -9.24 -20.99
CA PRO A 86 -13.54 -9.67 -21.98
C PRO A 86 -12.16 -9.73 -21.36
N ILE A 87 -11.37 -10.75 -21.71
CA ILE A 87 -10.07 -11.02 -21.09
C ILE A 87 -8.99 -11.21 -22.13
N TYR A 88 -7.86 -10.57 -21.89
CA TYR A 88 -6.63 -10.77 -22.65
C TYR A 88 -5.51 -11.15 -21.68
N LEU A 89 -5.09 -12.40 -21.72
CA LEU A 89 -3.99 -12.92 -20.89
C LEU A 89 -2.64 -12.55 -21.49
N GLU A 90 -1.70 -12.21 -20.61
CA GLU A 90 -0.29 -11.94 -20.96
C GLU A 90 -0.18 -10.96 -22.14
N TYR A 91 -1.00 -9.90 -22.09
CA TYR A 91 -1.12 -8.94 -23.17
C TYR A 91 0.07 -7.97 -23.16
N PHE A 92 0.82 -7.94 -24.26
CA PHE A 92 1.93 -7.03 -24.43
C PHE A 92 1.47 -5.71 -25.01
N VAL A 93 1.50 -4.66 -24.19
CA VAL A 93 1.17 -3.29 -24.59
C VAL A 93 2.42 -2.68 -25.22
N LYS A 94 2.50 -2.74 -26.56
CA LYS A 94 3.70 -2.39 -27.33
C LYS A 94 4.21 -0.97 -27.07
N SER A 95 3.31 0.01 -26.95
CA SER A 95 3.63 1.44 -26.76
C SER A 95 4.45 1.72 -25.51
N ILE A 96 4.25 0.93 -24.45
CA ILE A 96 4.94 1.06 -23.16
C ILE A 96 5.92 -0.09 -22.90
N GLN A 97 6.03 -1.03 -23.84
CA GLN A 97 6.85 -2.24 -23.74
C GLN A 97 6.62 -3.04 -22.45
N GLN A 98 5.38 -3.05 -21.95
CA GLN A 98 4.99 -3.78 -20.75
C GLN A 98 4.03 -4.92 -21.08
N ARG A 99 4.08 -5.96 -20.27
CA ARG A 99 3.17 -7.11 -20.36
C ARG A 99 2.29 -7.13 -19.12
N ALA A 100 0.99 -6.97 -19.30
CA ALA A 100 0.00 -7.17 -18.25
C ALA A 100 -0.27 -8.66 -18.05
N ASP A 101 -0.49 -9.09 -16.81
CA ASP A 101 -0.95 -10.46 -16.56
C ASP A 101 -2.33 -10.69 -17.16
N ILE A 102 -3.24 -9.75 -16.93
CA ILE A 102 -4.61 -9.78 -17.46
C ILE A 102 -5.03 -8.36 -17.83
N ILE A 103 -5.48 -8.15 -19.08
CA ILE A 103 -6.25 -6.97 -19.45
C ILE A 103 -7.73 -7.34 -19.48
N THR A 104 -8.57 -6.51 -18.90
CA THR A 104 -10.03 -6.63 -18.96
C THR A 104 -10.69 -5.29 -19.22
N LYS A 105 -11.90 -5.30 -19.80
CA LYS A 105 -12.72 -4.10 -19.99
C LYS A 105 -13.95 -4.18 -19.10
N VAL A 106 -14.13 -3.21 -18.22
CA VAL A 106 -15.32 -3.10 -17.36
C VAL A 106 -15.96 -1.74 -17.57
N GLY A 107 -17.20 -1.76 -18.06
CA GLY A 107 -17.86 -0.55 -18.54
C GLY A 107 -17.05 0.11 -19.66
N LYS A 108 -16.70 1.39 -19.46
CA LYS A 108 -15.91 2.18 -20.43
C LYS A 108 -14.40 2.14 -20.19
N PHE A 109 -13.94 1.50 -19.13
CA PHE A 109 -12.53 1.53 -18.71
C PHE A 109 -11.83 0.20 -18.98
N TYR A 110 -10.54 0.29 -19.30
CA TYR A 110 -9.64 -0.85 -19.35
C TYR A 110 -8.90 -0.96 -18.03
N TYR A 111 -8.71 -2.20 -17.56
CA TYR A 111 -7.97 -2.50 -16.35
C TYR A 111 -6.86 -3.49 -16.64
N ALA A 112 -5.68 -3.25 -16.08
CA ALA A 112 -4.57 -4.20 -16.03
C ALA A 112 -4.52 -4.83 -14.65
N ILE A 113 -4.86 -6.11 -14.54
CA ILE A 113 -4.77 -6.84 -13.28
C ILE A 113 -3.37 -7.45 -13.20
N GLU A 114 -2.63 -7.06 -12.17
CA GLU A 114 -1.24 -7.47 -11.90
C GLU A 114 -1.20 -8.35 -10.66
N TYR A 115 -0.77 -9.61 -10.77
CA TYR A 115 -0.78 -10.54 -9.65
C TYR A 115 0.63 -10.80 -9.10
N GLN A 116 1.05 -10.01 -8.11
CA GLN A 116 2.43 -10.02 -7.62
C GLN A 116 2.65 -11.01 -6.47
N CYS A 117 3.44 -12.06 -6.69
CA CYS A 117 3.76 -13.08 -5.66
C CYS A 117 5.18 -12.97 -5.07
N SER A 118 6.16 -12.52 -5.85
CA SER A 118 7.54 -12.31 -5.42
C SER A 118 7.75 -10.86 -4.97
N PRO A 119 8.86 -10.53 -4.27
CA PRO A 119 9.26 -9.15 -4.05
C PRO A 119 9.31 -8.35 -5.36
N ILE A 120 8.82 -7.12 -5.36
CA ILE A 120 8.92 -6.17 -6.47
C ILE A 120 9.55 -4.88 -5.96
N GLU A 121 10.51 -4.36 -6.72
CA GLU A 121 11.13 -3.08 -6.41
C GLU A 121 10.13 -1.92 -6.64
N PRO A 122 10.09 -0.91 -5.76
CA PRO A 122 9.15 0.21 -5.89
C PRO A 122 9.24 0.93 -7.24
N GLN A 123 10.45 1.09 -7.77
CA GLN A 123 10.68 1.74 -9.07
C GLN A 123 10.07 0.95 -10.24
N GLU A 124 10.12 -0.39 -10.20
CA GLU A 124 9.49 -1.23 -11.22
C GLU A 124 7.97 -1.19 -11.09
N LEU A 125 7.44 -1.22 -9.86
CA LEU A 125 6.00 -1.07 -9.61
C LEU A 125 5.49 0.27 -10.15
N LEU A 126 6.20 1.36 -9.86
CA LEU A 126 5.88 2.70 -10.33
C LEU A 126 5.89 2.76 -11.86
N LYS A 127 7.00 2.34 -12.49
CA LYS A 127 7.15 2.32 -13.95
C LYS A 127 6.03 1.56 -14.64
N ARG A 128 5.63 0.40 -14.09
CA ARG A 128 4.52 -0.40 -14.62
C ARG A 128 3.19 0.33 -14.48
N THR A 129 2.95 0.90 -13.31
CA THR A 129 1.71 1.62 -13.02
C THR A 129 1.56 2.85 -13.93
N GLU A 130 2.58 3.69 -14.03
CA GLU A 130 2.62 4.86 -14.90
C GLU A 130 2.50 4.49 -16.39
N GLY A 131 3.16 3.41 -16.80
CA GLY A 131 3.04 2.85 -18.14
C GLY A 131 1.59 2.58 -18.50
N PHE A 132 0.87 1.80 -17.69
CA PHE A 132 -0.55 1.51 -17.95
C PHE A 132 -1.42 2.77 -17.92
N LEU A 133 -1.22 3.65 -16.93
CA LEU A 133 -1.98 4.89 -16.81
C LEU A 133 -1.80 5.80 -18.04
N SER A 134 -0.59 5.88 -18.62
CA SER A 134 -0.32 6.63 -19.85
C SER A 134 -1.12 6.14 -21.07
N GLN A 135 -1.57 4.87 -21.03
CA GLN A 135 -2.38 4.25 -22.07
C GLN A 135 -3.88 4.22 -21.72
N GLN A 136 -4.31 4.96 -20.69
CA GLN A 136 -5.67 4.95 -20.16
C GLN A 136 -6.13 3.56 -19.69
N ILE A 137 -5.18 2.74 -19.24
CA ILE A 137 -5.43 1.43 -18.62
C ILE A 137 -5.19 1.59 -17.12
N ILE A 138 -6.20 1.26 -16.31
CA ILE A 138 -6.12 1.40 -14.85
C ILE A 138 -5.51 0.12 -14.27
N PRO A 139 -4.27 0.15 -13.75
CA PRO A 139 -3.69 -1.02 -13.11
C PRO A 139 -4.38 -1.30 -11.78
N ILE A 140 -4.53 -2.58 -11.44
CA ILE A 140 -5.00 -3.09 -10.15
C ILE A 140 -4.01 -4.15 -9.69
N TRP A 141 -3.20 -3.78 -8.69
CA TRP A 141 -2.25 -4.67 -8.05
C TRP A 141 -2.95 -5.59 -7.04
N ILE A 142 -2.77 -6.90 -7.21
CA ILE A 142 -3.24 -7.93 -6.29
C ILE A 142 -2.03 -8.72 -5.82
N PHE A 143 -1.81 -8.78 -4.51
CA PHE A 143 -0.64 -9.43 -3.95
C PHE A 143 -0.94 -10.89 -3.54
N GLY A 144 0.04 -11.76 -3.72
CA GLY A 144 -0.04 -13.17 -3.35
C GLY A 144 0.11 -13.41 -1.83
N PRO A 145 0.01 -14.68 -1.39
CA PRO A 145 0.00 -15.06 0.03
C PRO A 145 1.21 -14.59 0.85
N SER A 146 2.37 -14.39 0.22
CA SER A 146 3.59 -13.92 0.90
C SER A 146 3.47 -12.49 1.44
N TYR A 147 2.57 -11.69 0.86
CA TYR A 147 2.28 -10.31 1.30
C TYR A 147 1.14 -10.23 2.30
N ASP A 148 0.31 -11.29 2.42
CA ASP A 148 -0.82 -11.34 3.35
C ASP A 148 -0.34 -11.74 4.75
N GLN A 149 0.22 -10.77 5.48
CA GLN A 149 0.87 -10.96 6.79
C GLN A 149 0.12 -10.22 7.91
N PRO A 150 -1.10 -10.66 8.28
CA PRO A 150 -1.79 -10.13 9.44
C PRO A 150 -1.05 -10.48 10.73
N LEU A 151 -1.13 -9.59 11.71
CA LEU A 151 -0.52 -9.70 13.03
C LEU A 151 -1.60 -9.60 14.12
N LYS A 152 -1.23 -9.93 15.37
CA LYS A 152 -2.15 -9.83 16.52
C LYS A 152 -2.72 -8.41 16.66
N GLN A 153 -3.91 -8.27 17.26
CA GLN A 153 -4.51 -6.96 17.60
C GLN A 153 -4.77 -6.04 16.39
N GLY A 154 -5.07 -6.61 15.22
CA GLY A 154 -5.45 -5.85 14.02
C GLY A 154 -4.29 -5.19 13.28
N PHE A 155 -3.04 -5.51 13.66
CA PHE A 155 -1.86 -5.08 12.94
C PHE A 155 -1.68 -5.86 11.64
N PHE A 156 -1.01 -5.24 10.68
CA PHE A 156 -0.67 -5.84 9.41
C PHE A 156 0.73 -5.39 8.99
N LYS A 157 1.55 -6.34 8.55
CA LYS A 157 2.88 -6.01 8.05
C LYS A 157 2.78 -5.51 6.62
N ILE A 158 3.19 -4.27 6.41
CA ILE A 158 3.25 -3.63 5.08
C ILE A 158 4.71 -3.50 4.66
N ASN A 159 4.96 -3.49 3.36
CA ASN A 159 6.28 -3.22 2.80
C ASN A 159 6.19 -2.09 1.78
N THR A 160 7.32 -1.70 1.19
CA THR A 160 7.40 -0.59 0.25
C THR A 160 6.51 -0.80 -0.99
N ALA A 161 6.37 -2.03 -1.47
CA ALA A 161 5.48 -2.35 -2.60
C ALA A 161 4.00 -2.12 -2.24
N ILE A 162 3.53 -2.58 -1.08
CA ILE A 162 2.17 -2.30 -0.61
C ILE A 162 1.98 -0.79 -0.41
N ARG A 163 2.92 -0.12 0.25
CA ARG A 163 2.86 1.32 0.55
C ARG A 163 2.73 2.17 -0.71
N THR A 164 3.49 1.85 -1.75
CA THR A 164 3.47 2.59 -3.02
C THR A 164 2.27 2.26 -3.89
N SER A 165 1.70 1.05 -3.76
CA SER A 165 0.56 0.58 -4.55
C SER A 165 -0.80 0.75 -3.87
N LEU A 166 -0.88 1.58 -2.82
CA LEU A 166 -2.16 1.89 -2.20
C LEU A 166 -3.06 2.62 -3.21
N LEU A 167 -4.11 1.95 -3.63
CA LEU A 167 -5.06 2.48 -4.60
C LEU A 167 -5.93 3.54 -3.91
N ALA A 168 -5.79 4.78 -4.36
CA ALA A 168 -6.75 5.84 -4.07
C ALA A 168 -7.90 5.76 -5.10
N SER A 169 -9.14 5.75 -4.63
CA SER A 169 -10.32 5.83 -5.50
C SER A 169 -11.18 6.98 -5.02
N PRO A 170 -11.67 7.87 -5.91
CA PRO A 170 -12.60 8.93 -5.50
C PRO A 170 -13.91 8.37 -4.89
N TYR A 171 -14.25 7.12 -5.21
CA TYR A 171 -15.44 6.43 -4.68
C TYR A 171 -15.16 5.66 -3.38
N ALA A 172 -13.90 5.32 -3.11
CA ALA A 172 -13.50 4.69 -1.86
C ALA A 172 -12.76 5.73 -1.02
N LYS A 173 -13.46 6.31 -0.04
CA LYS A 173 -12.95 7.36 0.88
C LYS A 173 -11.72 6.95 1.70
N SER A 174 -11.09 5.81 1.42
CA SER A 174 -9.92 5.26 2.09
C SER A 174 -8.97 4.60 1.08
N LEU A 175 -7.68 4.62 1.40
CA LEU A 175 -6.64 3.89 0.67
C LEU A 175 -6.85 2.39 0.82
N ARG A 176 -6.50 1.62 -0.20
CA ARG A 176 -6.66 0.15 -0.18
C ARG A 176 -5.59 -0.60 -0.95
N PHE A 177 -5.38 -1.85 -0.55
CA PHE A 177 -4.66 -2.84 -1.36
C PHE A 177 -5.41 -4.18 -1.32
N PHE A 178 -5.05 -5.06 -2.24
CA PHE A 178 -5.74 -6.33 -2.43
C PHE A 178 -4.77 -7.50 -2.27
N THR A 179 -5.22 -8.57 -1.63
CA THR A 179 -4.50 -9.84 -1.62
C THR A 179 -5.39 -10.97 -2.12
N TYR A 180 -4.77 -11.97 -2.74
CA TYR A 180 -5.46 -13.18 -3.18
C TYR A 180 -4.65 -14.42 -2.84
N ASN A 181 -5.31 -15.39 -2.20
CA ASN A 181 -4.72 -16.68 -1.87
C ASN A 181 -5.32 -17.79 -2.74
N PRO A 182 -4.61 -18.26 -3.79
CA PRO A 182 -5.15 -19.27 -4.70
C PRO A 182 -5.32 -20.64 -4.07
N SER A 183 -4.60 -20.96 -2.98
CA SER A 183 -4.76 -22.23 -2.28
C SER A 183 -6.02 -22.27 -1.41
N LYS A 184 -6.46 -21.11 -0.92
CA LYS A 184 -7.66 -20.96 -0.09
C LYS A 184 -8.87 -20.43 -0.86
N PHE A 185 -8.69 -20.00 -2.11
CA PHE A 185 -9.70 -19.30 -2.92
C PHE A 185 -10.26 -18.02 -2.27
N THR A 186 -9.52 -17.43 -1.34
CA THR A 186 -9.94 -16.23 -0.61
C THR A 186 -9.30 -14.98 -1.19
N PHE A 187 -10.10 -13.94 -1.34
CA PHE A 187 -9.68 -12.61 -1.73
C PHE A 187 -9.91 -11.66 -0.55
N SER A 188 -8.93 -10.79 -0.29
CA SER A 188 -9.01 -9.83 0.80
C SER A 188 -8.86 -8.40 0.27
N ILE A 189 -9.73 -7.53 0.76
CA ILE A 189 -9.64 -6.08 0.58
C ILE A 189 -9.18 -5.49 1.90
N HIS A 190 -8.08 -4.74 1.88
CA HIS A 190 -7.45 -4.19 3.07
C HIS A 190 -7.50 -2.66 3.03
N HIS A 191 -7.84 -2.05 4.17
CA HIS A 191 -7.85 -0.59 4.36
C HIS A 191 -6.81 -0.21 5.42
N PRO A 192 -5.56 0.08 5.02
CA PRO A 192 -4.49 0.33 5.96
C PRO A 192 -4.51 1.76 6.52
N SER A 193 -4.39 1.88 7.84
CA SER A 193 -3.94 3.11 8.53
C SER A 193 -2.49 2.92 8.98
N THR A 194 -1.56 3.65 8.34
CA THR A 194 -0.12 3.40 8.50
C THR A 194 0.39 3.94 9.83
N VAL A 195 1.05 3.08 10.60
CA VAL A 195 1.63 3.41 11.91
C VAL A 195 3.11 3.77 11.78
N HIS A 196 3.87 2.97 11.02
CA HIS A 196 5.24 3.29 10.62
C HIS A 196 5.62 2.53 9.35
N GLN A 197 6.88 2.67 8.90
CA GLN A 197 7.35 2.19 7.60
C GLN A 197 7.01 0.74 7.22
N ASN A 198 6.82 -0.16 8.20
CA ASN A 198 6.58 -1.59 7.97
C ASN A 198 5.33 -2.13 8.68
N LEU A 199 4.49 -1.24 9.24
CA LEU A 199 3.37 -1.63 10.08
C LEU A 199 2.17 -0.70 9.87
N ALA A 200 1.01 -1.30 9.67
CA ALA A 200 -0.26 -0.59 9.65
C ALA A 200 -1.26 -1.30 10.56
N PHE A 201 -2.30 -0.57 10.94
CA PHE A 201 -3.59 -1.17 11.24
C PHE A 201 -4.31 -1.46 9.94
N SER A 202 -5.03 -2.58 9.85
CA SER A 202 -5.80 -2.86 8.64
C SER A 202 -7.14 -3.50 8.98
N SER A 203 -8.23 -2.76 8.74
CA SER A 203 -9.54 -3.41 8.61
C SER A 203 -9.57 -4.15 7.28
N SER A 204 -9.79 -5.46 7.33
CA SER A 204 -9.69 -6.32 6.16
C SER A 204 -10.94 -7.17 6.02
N THR A 205 -11.50 -7.20 4.82
CA THR A 205 -12.63 -8.06 4.47
C THR A 205 -12.12 -9.19 3.60
N THR A 206 -12.20 -10.43 4.09
CA THR A 206 -11.79 -11.64 3.36
C THR A 206 -13.03 -12.45 3.00
N LYS A 207 -13.22 -12.72 1.71
CA LYS A 207 -14.35 -13.52 1.19
C LYS A 207 -13.84 -14.54 0.16
N PRO A 208 -14.55 -15.66 -0.07
CA PRO A 208 -14.34 -16.47 -1.27
C PRO A 208 -14.40 -15.58 -2.51
N ILE A 209 -13.50 -15.78 -3.48
CA ILE A 209 -13.48 -14.93 -4.69
C ILE A 209 -14.78 -15.03 -5.50
N THR A 210 -15.49 -16.16 -5.40
CA THR A 210 -16.80 -16.38 -6.02
C THR A 210 -17.89 -15.46 -5.52
N ASP A 211 -17.72 -14.92 -4.31
CA ASP A 211 -18.71 -14.07 -3.64
C ASP A 211 -18.44 -12.58 -3.92
N LEU A 212 -17.39 -12.29 -4.70
CA LEU A 212 -17.00 -10.95 -5.10
C LEU A 212 -17.23 -10.75 -6.60
N THR A 213 -17.63 -9.55 -6.97
CA THR A 213 -17.60 -9.05 -8.34
C THR A 213 -16.44 -8.08 -8.51
N PHE A 214 -16.03 -7.83 -9.75
CA PHE A 214 -14.98 -6.84 -10.02
C PHE A 214 -15.37 -5.44 -9.51
N GLN A 215 -16.66 -5.10 -9.55
CA GLN A 215 -17.16 -3.83 -9.05
C GLN A 215 -17.00 -3.71 -7.53
N ASN A 216 -17.04 -4.81 -6.77
CA ASN A 216 -16.77 -4.77 -5.33
C ASN A 216 -15.35 -4.28 -5.01
N LEU A 217 -14.38 -4.48 -5.92
CA LEU A 217 -13.02 -3.96 -5.74
C LEU A 217 -12.96 -2.45 -5.96
N LEU A 218 -13.94 -1.86 -6.64
CA LEU A 218 -13.96 -0.44 -6.98
C LEU A 218 -14.73 0.40 -5.95
N ILE A 219 -15.79 -0.16 -5.36
CA ILE A 219 -16.71 0.50 -4.43
C ILE A 219 -16.21 0.38 -2.99
N HIS A 220 -16.60 1.33 -2.13
CA HIS A 220 -16.35 1.30 -0.69
C HIS A 220 -17.36 0.42 0.05
N GLU A 221 -16.89 -0.54 0.85
CA GLU A 221 -17.72 -1.15 1.91
C GLU A 221 -17.45 -0.38 3.22
N PRO A 222 -18.47 0.09 3.96
CA PRO A 222 -18.27 0.68 5.28
C PRO A 222 -17.55 -0.34 6.18
N THR A 223 -16.38 0.01 6.69
CA THR A 223 -15.69 -0.80 7.70
C THR A 223 -16.00 -0.25 9.09
N GLU A 224 -16.03 -1.13 10.10
CA GLU A 224 -16.06 -0.68 11.50
C GLU A 224 -14.82 0.18 11.76
N ASN A 225 -15.03 1.48 12.04
CA ASN A 225 -13.94 2.39 12.36
C ASN A 225 -13.43 2.12 13.78
N ARG A 226 -12.46 1.21 13.90
CA ARG A 226 -11.73 0.95 15.15
C ARG A 226 -10.40 1.72 15.23
N GLU A 227 -10.20 2.71 14.37
CA GLU A 227 -8.92 3.41 14.23
C GLU A 227 -8.52 4.10 15.54
N LYS A 228 -9.48 4.68 16.27
CA LYS A 228 -9.23 5.29 17.59
C LYS A 228 -8.65 4.30 18.60
N ASP A 229 -9.31 3.17 18.81
CA ASP A 229 -8.88 2.17 19.81
C ASP A 229 -7.54 1.54 19.44
N GLN A 230 -7.35 1.32 18.13
CA GLN A 230 -6.07 0.90 17.57
C GLN A 230 -4.99 1.94 17.87
N TRP A 231 -5.24 3.21 17.61
CA TRP A 231 -4.26 4.26 17.85
C TRP A 231 -3.94 4.44 19.35
N LEU A 232 -4.93 4.32 20.23
CA LEU A 232 -4.72 4.29 21.69
C LEU A 232 -3.79 3.15 22.10
N LEU A 233 -3.96 1.96 21.53
CA LEU A 233 -3.06 0.84 21.75
C LEU A 233 -1.63 1.16 21.27
N GLN A 234 -1.47 1.86 20.15
CA GLN A 234 -0.14 2.26 19.65
C GLN A 234 0.51 3.34 20.50
N LYS A 235 -0.22 4.35 20.94
CA LYS A 235 0.32 5.36 21.87
C LYS A 235 0.74 4.71 23.19
N ARG A 236 -0.07 3.81 23.74
CA ARG A 236 0.31 3.02 24.93
C ARG A 236 1.61 2.25 24.71
N ARG A 237 1.73 1.53 23.59
CA ARG A 237 2.97 0.80 23.25
C ARG A 237 4.16 1.72 23.09
N PHE A 238 4.00 2.87 22.44
CA PHE A 238 5.06 3.86 22.27
C PHE A 238 5.59 4.39 23.61
N ARG A 239 4.69 4.63 24.57
CA ARG A 239 5.04 5.09 25.92
C ARG A 239 5.73 4.01 26.76
N THR A 240 5.32 2.74 26.63
CA THR A 240 5.80 1.63 27.49
C THR A 240 6.87 0.72 26.86
N LYS A 241 7.19 0.90 25.57
CA LYS A 241 8.18 0.08 24.84
C LYS A 241 9.54 0.11 25.56
N GLN A 242 10.01 -1.07 25.94
CA GLN A 242 11.42 -1.27 26.30
C GLN A 242 12.25 -1.29 25.02
N ARG A 243 13.13 -0.30 24.87
CA ARG A 243 13.93 -0.09 23.66
C ARG A 243 15.27 -0.81 23.80
N GLN A 244 15.27 -2.12 23.52
CA GLN A 244 16.47 -2.97 23.62
C GLN A 244 17.34 -2.92 22.36
N PHE A 245 16.73 -2.74 21.19
CA PHE A 245 17.41 -2.59 19.89
C PHE A 245 16.87 -1.34 19.22
N THR A 246 17.77 -0.41 18.90
CA THR A 246 17.44 0.88 18.29
C THR A 246 18.14 1.01 16.95
N SER A 247 17.39 1.40 15.91
CA SER A 247 17.99 1.89 14.66
C SER A 247 18.78 3.16 14.94
N ASP A 248 19.66 3.56 14.02
CA ASP A 248 20.42 4.80 14.20
C ASP A 248 19.48 6.02 14.27
N GLU A 249 18.42 6.05 13.48
CA GLU A 249 17.36 7.05 13.57
C GLU A 249 16.64 7.06 14.94
N GLU A 250 16.36 5.89 15.54
CA GLU A 250 15.78 5.82 16.90
C GLU A 250 16.79 6.27 17.96
N LYS A 251 18.10 6.02 17.77
CA LYS A 251 19.16 6.53 18.68
C LYS A 251 19.27 8.04 18.63
N GLU A 252 19.31 8.62 17.43
CA GLU A 252 19.36 10.07 17.22
C GLU A 252 18.16 10.75 17.87
N TYR A 253 16.96 10.21 17.65
CA TYR A 253 15.74 10.70 18.29
C TYR A 253 15.80 10.61 19.82
N LEU A 254 16.25 9.48 20.39
CA LEU A 254 16.39 9.34 21.84
C LEU A 254 17.46 10.26 22.43
N GLN A 255 18.56 10.50 21.71
CA GLN A 255 19.59 11.45 22.11
C GLN A 255 19.04 12.89 22.11
N PHE A 256 18.25 13.24 21.09
CA PHE A 256 17.56 14.52 21.04
C PHE A 256 16.63 14.72 22.24
N LEU A 257 15.81 13.71 22.56
CA LEU A 257 14.96 13.75 23.76
C LEU A 257 15.78 13.87 25.05
N TYR A 258 16.86 13.10 25.18
CA TYR A 258 17.73 13.13 26.35
C TYR A 258 18.36 14.51 26.57
N ASN A 259 18.88 15.14 25.52
CA ASN A 259 19.46 16.48 25.58
C ASN A 259 18.44 17.53 26.02
N ASN A 260 17.18 17.32 25.68
CA ASN A 260 16.04 18.15 26.10
C ASN A 260 15.39 17.67 27.42
N ARG A 261 16.01 16.73 28.13
CA ARG A 261 15.53 16.16 29.42
C ARG A 261 14.13 15.53 29.34
N LEU A 262 13.78 14.99 28.19
CA LEU A 262 12.51 14.32 27.92
C LEU A 262 12.69 12.80 27.78
N HIS A 263 11.60 12.09 27.97
CA HIS A 263 11.50 10.65 27.72
C HIS A 263 10.22 10.35 26.94
N PRO A 264 10.21 9.40 25.98
CA PRO A 264 9.03 9.11 25.15
C PRO A 264 7.73 8.86 25.93
N GLN A 265 7.84 8.33 27.15
CA GLN A 265 6.72 8.09 28.05
C GLN A 265 5.94 9.37 28.42
N TYR A 266 6.63 10.51 28.51
CA TYR A 266 6.11 11.78 29.01
C TYR A 266 5.93 12.82 27.91
N LEU A 267 5.98 12.41 26.64
CA LEU A 267 5.73 13.31 25.53
C LEU A 267 4.26 13.76 25.49
N PRO A 268 3.99 15.01 25.09
CA PRO A 268 2.65 15.55 24.91
C PRO A 268 1.74 14.63 24.07
N SER A 269 0.47 14.55 24.44
CA SER A 269 -0.49 13.67 23.75
C SER A 269 -0.79 14.10 22.31
N CYS A 270 -0.46 15.35 21.94
CA CYS A 270 -0.52 15.84 20.56
C CYS A 270 0.64 15.32 19.67
N ILE A 271 1.62 14.59 20.22
CA ILE A 271 2.66 13.89 19.45
C ILE A 271 2.21 12.47 19.13
N TYR A 272 2.68 11.92 18.01
CA TYR A 272 2.33 10.60 17.49
C TYR A 272 0.84 10.49 17.13
N LEU A 273 0.32 11.50 16.45
CA LEU A 273 -1.03 11.50 15.84
C LEU A 273 -0.98 10.91 14.43
N PRO A 274 -2.02 10.18 14.00
CA PRO A 274 -2.10 9.67 12.64
C PRO A 274 -2.20 10.86 11.69
N VAL A 275 -1.58 10.78 10.52
CA VAL A 275 -1.62 11.85 9.51
C VAL A 275 -1.78 11.27 8.11
N GLN A 276 -2.45 12.03 7.24
CA GLN A 276 -2.63 11.64 5.84
C GLN A 276 -1.29 11.50 5.12
N ASN A 277 -1.26 10.61 4.12
CA ASN A 277 -0.12 10.37 3.22
C ASN A 277 1.21 9.96 3.88
N TYR A 278 1.23 9.71 5.19
CA TYR A 278 2.43 9.26 5.89
C TYR A 278 2.97 7.90 5.41
N HIS A 279 2.11 7.07 4.81
CA HIS A 279 2.52 5.84 4.15
C HIS A 279 3.62 6.04 3.08
N LEU A 280 3.83 7.26 2.59
CA LEU A 280 4.90 7.59 1.63
C LEU A 280 6.22 8.02 2.28
N TYR A 281 6.29 8.26 3.59
CA TYR A 281 7.47 8.84 4.22
C TYR A 281 8.26 7.81 5.03
N HIS A 282 9.57 7.98 5.09
CA HIS A 282 10.43 7.10 5.89
C HIS A 282 10.48 7.55 7.35
N THR A 283 10.79 8.82 7.61
CA THR A 283 10.96 9.31 8.98
C THR A 283 9.72 9.08 9.84
N PRO A 284 9.85 8.41 11.00
CA PRO A 284 8.70 8.11 11.84
C PRO A 284 7.94 9.37 12.28
N MET A 285 6.60 9.36 12.20
CA MET A 285 5.84 10.59 12.45
C MET A 285 5.98 11.16 13.85
N TYR A 286 6.24 10.32 14.86
CA TYR A 286 6.52 10.82 16.20
C TYR A 286 7.81 11.64 16.29
N VAL A 287 8.78 11.43 15.38
CA VAL A 287 10.05 12.17 15.37
C VAL A 287 9.80 13.61 14.96
N TRP A 288 9.32 13.85 13.74
CA TRP A 288 9.10 15.21 13.26
C TRP A 288 7.95 15.91 13.98
N GLN A 289 6.95 15.19 14.50
CA GLN A 289 5.93 15.80 15.36
C GLN A 289 6.52 16.26 16.71
N THR A 290 7.55 15.58 17.23
CA THR A 290 8.25 16.05 18.42
C THR A 290 9.03 17.32 18.13
N HIS A 291 9.76 17.36 17.01
CA HIS A 291 10.46 18.57 16.56
C HIS A 291 9.49 19.73 16.31
N PHE A 292 8.34 19.48 15.69
CA PHE A 292 7.30 20.51 15.55
C PHE A 292 6.90 21.11 16.91
N ILE A 293 6.62 20.26 17.90
CA ILE A 293 6.18 20.74 19.21
C ILE A 293 7.29 21.55 19.88
N MET A 294 8.52 21.05 19.88
CA MET A 294 9.62 21.64 20.65
C MET A 294 10.27 22.83 19.97
N ASP A 295 10.49 22.74 18.66
CA ASP A 295 11.23 23.73 17.89
C ASP A 295 10.29 24.82 17.33
N VAL A 296 8.97 24.62 17.38
CA VAL A 296 7.96 25.60 16.93
C VAL A 296 7.00 25.98 18.05
N LEU A 297 6.18 25.06 18.58
CA LEU A 297 5.15 25.46 19.55
C LEU A 297 5.70 25.87 20.93
N ASP A 298 6.73 25.22 21.44
CA ASP A 298 7.27 25.53 22.77
C ASP A 298 8.08 26.82 22.80
N VAL A 299 8.56 27.28 21.63
CA VAL A 299 9.32 28.54 21.48
C VAL A 299 8.44 29.73 21.07
N THR A 300 7.24 29.49 20.57
CA THR A 300 6.27 30.52 20.18
C THR A 300 5.40 30.87 21.38
N ASP A 301 5.18 32.15 21.66
CA ASP A 301 4.29 32.58 22.75
C ASP A 301 2.80 32.39 22.36
N VAL A 302 1.92 32.25 23.35
CA VAL A 302 0.47 32.21 23.07
C VAL A 302 0.01 33.56 22.49
N GLU A 303 -0.82 33.51 21.46
CA GLU A 303 -1.23 34.62 20.58
C GLU A 303 -0.14 35.16 19.63
N GLU A 304 1.06 34.57 19.61
CA GLU A 304 2.05 34.82 18.57
C GLU A 304 1.79 33.96 17.33
N ASP A 305 2.13 34.48 16.14
CA ASP A 305 1.96 33.81 14.87
C ASP A 305 3.26 33.27 14.26
N PHE A 306 3.12 32.24 13.45
CA PHE A 306 4.19 31.67 12.64
C PHE A 306 3.66 31.29 11.26
N SER A 307 4.51 31.36 10.23
CA SER A 307 4.11 31.10 8.86
C SER A 307 4.28 29.63 8.45
N TRP A 308 3.51 29.19 7.44
CA TRP A 308 3.73 27.90 6.78
C TRP A 308 5.14 27.77 6.20
N GLN A 309 5.71 28.87 5.69
CA GLN A 309 7.03 28.87 5.07
C GLN A 309 8.11 28.56 6.11
N ASP A 310 8.13 29.28 7.22
CA ASP A 310 9.10 29.08 8.31
C ASP A 310 8.98 27.67 8.90
N LEU A 311 7.73 27.22 9.09
CA LEU A 311 7.43 25.88 9.55
C LEU A 311 7.97 24.79 8.61
N TYR A 312 7.75 24.95 7.30
CA TYR A 312 8.18 23.95 6.33
C TYR A 312 9.71 23.94 6.19
N ASP A 313 10.34 25.12 6.14
CA ASP A 313 11.80 25.25 6.04
C ASP A 313 12.51 24.65 7.25
N GLY A 314 11.95 24.81 8.45
CA GLY A 314 12.51 24.24 9.69
C GLY A 314 12.39 22.72 9.80
N LEU A 315 11.43 22.10 9.10
CA LEU A 315 11.13 20.66 9.21
C LEU A 315 11.33 19.88 7.91
N SER A 316 11.75 20.53 6.82
CA SER A 316 11.83 19.92 5.48
C SER A 316 12.72 18.68 5.45
N ASP A 317 13.74 18.65 6.29
CA ASP A 317 14.73 17.57 6.37
C ASP A 317 14.09 16.20 6.66
N PHE A 318 13.02 16.19 7.46
CA PHE A 318 12.28 14.98 7.80
C PHE A 318 11.42 14.44 6.64
N PHE A 319 11.27 15.20 5.55
CA PHE A 319 10.38 14.89 4.44
C PHE A 319 11.12 14.62 3.11
N TYR A 320 12.44 14.82 3.04
CA TYR A 320 13.22 14.53 1.83
C TYR A 320 13.18 13.04 1.45
N SER A 321 13.30 12.15 2.43
CA SER A 321 13.26 10.71 2.20
C SER A 321 11.81 10.22 2.09
N ARG A 322 11.31 10.14 0.86
CA ARG A 322 9.95 9.69 0.56
C ARG A 322 9.87 8.75 -0.64
N LEU A 323 8.83 7.94 -0.61
CA LEU A 323 8.34 7.12 -1.70
C LEU A 323 7.47 7.94 -2.65
N THR A 324 7.43 7.48 -3.90
CA THR A 324 6.49 7.96 -4.90
C THR A 324 5.28 7.04 -4.92
N SER A 325 4.08 7.61 -4.82
CA SER A 325 2.84 6.84 -4.96
C SER A 325 2.70 6.37 -6.40
N ALA A 326 2.31 5.11 -6.59
CA ALA A 326 2.05 4.57 -7.91
C ALA A 326 0.75 5.13 -8.52
N TYR A 327 -0.20 5.52 -7.67
CA TYR A 327 -1.47 6.09 -8.08
C TYR A 327 -1.55 7.59 -7.76
N PRO A 328 -2.30 8.38 -8.55
CA PRO A 328 -2.68 9.73 -8.16
C PRO A 328 -3.40 9.69 -6.81
N SER A 329 -2.88 10.43 -5.82
CA SER A 329 -3.42 10.51 -4.46
C SER A 329 -3.67 11.96 -4.06
N SER A 330 -4.29 12.17 -2.90
CA SER A 330 -4.40 13.49 -2.29
C SER A 330 -3.02 14.16 -2.20
N ALA A 331 -2.94 15.45 -2.56
CA ALA A 331 -1.71 16.24 -2.48
C ALA A 331 -1.44 16.78 -1.07
N VAL A 332 -2.26 16.44 -0.07
CA VAL A 332 -2.12 16.94 1.30
C VAL A 332 -0.79 16.47 1.89
N HIS A 333 0.06 17.42 2.29
CA HIS A 333 1.32 17.12 2.96
C HIS A 333 1.07 16.65 4.40
N PRO A 334 1.79 15.63 4.94
CA PRO A 334 1.56 15.14 6.30
C PRO A 334 1.73 16.22 7.37
N LEU A 335 2.73 17.11 7.20
CA LEU A 335 2.92 18.27 8.08
C LEU A 335 1.70 19.19 8.08
N TYR A 336 1.11 19.45 6.91
CA TYR A 336 -0.08 20.28 6.80
C TYR A 336 -1.29 19.61 7.45
N ASP A 337 -1.51 18.31 7.20
CA ASP A 337 -2.57 17.55 7.87
C ASP A 337 -2.41 17.58 9.40
N TYR A 338 -1.18 17.55 9.90
CA TYR A 338 -0.91 17.70 11.33
C TYR A 338 -1.30 19.09 11.87
N THR A 339 -1.01 20.17 11.14
CA THR A 339 -1.48 21.52 11.53
C THR A 339 -3.01 21.59 11.59
N LEU A 340 -3.71 20.92 10.68
CA LEU A 340 -5.18 20.85 10.71
C LEU A 340 -5.67 20.12 11.98
N LYS A 341 -5.02 19.03 12.36
CA LYS A 341 -5.35 18.29 13.59
C LYS A 341 -5.08 19.11 14.83
N LEU A 342 -3.94 19.80 14.89
CA LEU A 342 -3.62 20.70 16.00
C LEU A 342 -4.61 21.85 16.10
N ALA A 343 -5.09 22.37 14.96
CA ALA A 343 -6.14 23.38 14.95
C ALA A 343 -7.47 22.85 15.49
N ASN A 344 -7.90 21.66 15.08
CA ASN A 344 -9.10 21.01 15.62
C ASN A 344 -8.98 20.71 17.12
N LEU A 345 -7.77 20.46 17.60
CA LEU A 345 -7.46 20.26 19.01
C LEU A 345 -7.30 21.59 19.79
N GLY A 346 -7.37 22.74 19.12
CA GLY A 346 -7.25 24.07 19.70
C GLY A 346 -5.82 24.44 20.13
N TYR A 347 -4.79 23.77 19.62
CA TYR A 347 -3.39 24.18 19.84
C TYR A 347 -3.01 25.43 19.05
N ILE A 348 -3.54 25.53 17.83
CA ILE A 348 -3.27 26.63 16.91
C ILE A 348 -4.58 27.09 16.25
N GLU A 349 -4.61 28.31 15.74
CA GLU A 349 -5.67 28.81 14.88
C GLU A 349 -5.09 29.14 13.50
N ARG A 350 -5.79 28.74 12.44
CA ARG A 350 -5.39 29.05 11.07
C ARG A 350 -5.90 30.42 10.67
N GLN A 351 -5.01 31.25 10.12
CA GLN A 351 -5.36 32.55 9.58
C GLN A 351 -5.29 32.54 8.04
N GLU A 352 -5.84 33.58 7.41
CA GLU A 352 -5.67 33.79 5.97
C GLU A 352 -4.20 34.01 5.61
N GLY A 353 -3.79 33.59 4.41
CA GLY A 353 -2.40 33.75 3.96
C GLY A 353 -1.42 32.66 4.41
N GLY A 354 -1.88 31.64 5.13
CA GLY A 354 -1.03 30.48 5.50
C GLY A 354 -0.23 30.68 6.78
N THR A 355 -0.66 31.59 7.64
CA THR A 355 -0.13 31.78 8.99
C THR A 355 -0.98 31.04 10.03
N PHE A 356 -0.35 30.75 11.17
CA PHE A 356 -0.96 30.04 12.30
C PHE A 356 -0.67 30.82 13.57
N VAL A 357 -1.64 30.91 14.48
CA VAL A 357 -1.48 31.56 15.78
C VAL A 357 -1.51 30.50 16.87
N LYS A 358 -0.54 30.48 17.78
CA LYS A 358 -0.57 29.55 18.93
C LYS A 358 -1.68 29.98 19.90
N LYS A 359 -2.51 29.05 20.35
CA LYS A 359 -3.68 29.34 21.21
C LYS A 359 -3.62 28.77 22.61
N LYS A 360 -2.77 27.78 22.85
CA LYS A 360 -2.58 27.21 24.18
C LYS A 360 -1.20 26.60 24.32
N GLU A 361 -0.76 26.54 25.57
CA GLU A 361 0.47 25.85 25.93
C GLU A 361 0.36 24.33 25.74
N VAL A 362 1.51 23.73 25.46
CA VAL A 362 1.63 22.28 25.32
C VAL A 362 1.83 21.64 26.69
N HIS A 363 0.91 20.75 27.06
CA HIS A 363 0.97 20.05 28.34
C HIS A 363 1.85 18.80 28.26
N TYR A 364 2.82 18.73 29.17
CA TYR A 364 3.71 17.59 29.37
C TYR A 364 3.26 16.76 30.58
N PRO A 365 2.79 15.51 30.38
CA PRO A 365 2.34 14.67 31.47
C PRO A 365 3.50 14.28 32.40
N LYS A 366 3.24 14.25 33.72
CA LYS A 366 4.23 13.93 34.75
C LYS A 366 4.26 12.45 35.09
N THR A 367 3.16 11.74 34.83
CA THR A 367 3.04 10.29 35.11
C THR A 367 2.58 9.53 33.87
N LEU A 368 2.82 8.21 33.85
CA LEU A 368 2.31 7.35 32.77
C LEU A 368 0.78 7.35 32.73
N ASP A 369 0.12 7.31 33.89
CA ASP A 369 -1.35 7.26 33.96
C ASP A 369 -1.98 8.55 33.42
N GLU A 370 -1.41 9.70 33.78
CA GLU A 370 -1.79 10.99 33.21
C GLU A 370 -1.59 11.01 31.69
N ALA A 371 -0.43 10.53 31.20
CA ALA A 371 -0.16 10.48 29.78
C ALA A 371 -1.16 9.60 29.01
N LEU A 372 -1.55 8.46 29.58
CA LEU A 372 -2.52 7.54 28.98
C LEU A 372 -3.95 8.10 29.02
N GLN A 373 -4.30 8.86 30.06
CA GLN A 373 -5.59 9.53 30.15
C GLN A 373 -5.68 10.67 29.13
N ASN A 374 -4.65 11.52 29.05
CA ASN A 374 -4.58 12.61 28.08
C ASN A 374 -4.63 12.09 26.63
N ASP A 375 -3.99 10.94 26.35
CA ASP A 375 -4.09 10.29 25.04
C ASP A 375 -5.52 9.90 24.66
N ARG A 376 -6.29 9.42 25.64
CA ARG A 376 -7.70 9.05 25.44
C ARG A 376 -8.54 10.27 25.15
N GLU A 377 -8.46 11.29 26.00
CA GLU A 377 -9.24 12.52 25.86
C GLU A 377 -8.95 13.24 24.53
N LEU A 378 -7.66 13.34 24.17
CA LEU A 378 -7.24 13.98 22.93
C LEU A 378 -7.71 13.21 21.70
N LEU A 379 -7.63 11.87 21.71
CA LEU A 379 -8.14 11.07 20.59
C LEU A 379 -9.67 11.04 20.54
N ASP A 380 -10.36 11.12 21.68
CA ASP A 380 -11.82 11.30 21.69
C ASP A 380 -12.21 12.62 21.03
N GLN A 381 -11.50 13.72 21.31
CA GLN A 381 -11.71 15.00 20.62
C GLN A 381 -11.41 14.88 19.11
N LEU A 382 -10.30 14.23 18.74
CA LEU A 382 -9.85 14.15 17.34
C LEU A 382 -10.80 13.33 16.45
N TYR A 383 -11.41 12.26 16.97
CA TYR A 383 -12.27 11.36 16.20
C TYR A 383 -13.77 11.67 16.34
N ASN A 384 -14.17 12.56 17.27
CA ASN A 384 -15.56 13.03 17.41
C ASN A 384 -15.80 14.42 16.78
N ALA A 385 -14.74 15.10 16.33
CA ALA A 385 -14.80 16.33 15.54
C ALA A 385 -15.03 16.01 14.05
#